data_AF-A0A9P7VW57-F1
#
_entry.id   AF-A0A9P7VW57-F1
#
_cell.length_a   1.000
_cell.length_b   1.000
_cell.length_c   1.000
_cell.angle_alpha   90.00
_cell.angle_beta   90.00
_cell.angle_gamma   90.00
#
_symmetry.space_group_name_H-M   'P 1'
#
loop_
_entity.id
_entity.type
_entity.pdbx_description
1 polymer ?
#
loop_
_entity_poly.entity_id
_entity_poly.type
_entity_poly.pdbx_seq_one_letter_code
_entity_poly.pdbx_strand_id
1 'polypeptide(L)'
;MTAVSGPSSSASQEASSSQALHDPENDLSLVRRILRLPPLTGLDDWGIPPDPTGPCDAVIETKLAQFHALKDNSSNPKHFNDSLMSNRSFRNPHLYAKLVEFVDVDERITNFPKEVWDPNDLDEEWFADRIGAFAFECIVQATLFTMLHSLRALVSAVVQIISRTFILRIYFWCPKRRSRKLVRSNSRRLSRRRSARRLISSVQVRLR
;
A
#
# COMPACT_ATOMS: atom_id res chain seq x y z
N MET A 1 38.79 -31.01 31.77
CA MET A 1 38.11 -30.29 30.68
C MET A 1 37.49 -29.06 31.32
N THR A 2 37.94 -27.82 31.17
CA THR A 2 38.73 -27.16 30.13
C THR A 2 39.31 -25.89 30.78
N ALA A 3 40.62 -25.69 30.74
CA ALA A 3 41.25 -24.42 31.10
C ALA A 3 41.37 -23.57 29.83
N VAL A 4 40.76 -22.38 29.83
CA VAL A 4 40.91 -21.39 28.77
C VAL A 4 42.10 -20.52 29.10
N SER A 5 43.20 -20.74 28.37
CA SER A 5 44.36 -19.86 28.34
C SER A 5 44.29 -19.07 27.04
N GLY A 6 44.07 -17.76 27.13
CA GLY A 6 44.28 -16.86 25.99
C GLY A 6 45.77 -16.60 25.80
N PRO A 7 46.24 -16.32 24.58
CA PRO A 7 47.53 -15.70 24.37
C PRO A 7 47.37 -14.22 23.99
N SER A 8 48.17 -13.41 24.65
CA SER A 8 48.51 -12.04 24.28
C SER A 8 49.70 -12.05 23.32
N SER A 9 49.72 -11.04 22.44
CA SER A 9 50.89 -10.44 21.76
C SER A 9 51.51 -11.19 20.58
N SER A 10 51.55 -10.56 19.39
CA SER A 10 52.77 -9.91 18.86
C SER A 10 52.64 -9.52 17.38
N ALA A 11 53.25 -8.38 17.06
CA ALA A 11 53.41 -7.68 15.80
C ALA A 11 53.86 -8.51 14.58
N SER A 12 53.52 -8.01 13.37
CA SER A 12 54.36 -7.85 12.14
C SER A 12 53.43 -7.34 11.03
N GLN A 13 53.41 -6.04 10.68
CA GLN A 13 54.18 -5.46 9.57
C GLN A 13 54.37 -6.38 8.36
N GLU A 14 53.67 -6.07 7.26
CA GLU A 14 54.22 -5.99 5.89
C GLU A 14 53.08 -5.77 4.88
N ALA A 15 53.15 -4.67 4.13
CA ALA A 15 52.88 -4.57 2.68
C ALA A 15 52.71 -3.10 2.28
N SER A 16 53.85 -2.41 2.20
CA SER A 16 54.04 -1.24 1.36
C SER A 16 53.90 -1.66 -0.11
N SER A 17 53.00 -1.06 -0.88
CA SER A 17 53.11 -1.07 -2.34
C SER A 17 52.26 0.03 -2.98
N SER A 18 52.93 0.82 -3.82
CA SER A 18 52.38 1.84 -4.74
C SER A 18 52.00 3.19 -4.14
N GLN A 19 53.00 3.98 -3.73
CA GLN A 19 52.91 5.43 -3.90
C GLN A 19 52.99 5.72 -5.40
N ALA A 20 51.84 5.69 -6.08
CA ALA A 20 51.69 6.33 -7.37
C ALA A 20 51.87 7.83 -7.16
N LEU A 21 52.60 8.50 -8.06
CA LEU A 21 52.66 9.95 -8.10
C LEU A 21 51.23 10.48 -8.30
N HIS A 22 50.60 10.86 -7.19
CA HIS A 22 49.26 11.42 -7.15
C HIS A 22 49.37 12.85 -7.66
N ASP A 23 49.28 13.02 -8.98
CA ASP A 23 49.14 14.32 -9.60
C ASP A 23 47.69 14.81 -9.37
N PRO A 24 47.47 15.74 -8.43
CA PRO A 24 46.11 16.16 -8.07
C PRO A 24 45.38 16.79 -9.26
N GLU A 25 46.10 17.31 -10.26
CA GLU A 25 45.51 17.89 -11.46
C GLU A 25 44.90 16.81 -12.37
N ASN A 26 45.53 15.64 -12.44
CA ASN A 26 45.01 14.47 -13.14
C ASN A 26 43.78 13.87 -12.44
N ASP A 27 43.74 13.89 -11.11
CA ASP A 27 42.57 13.41 -10.36
C ASP A 27 41.37 14.35 -10.52
N LEU A 28 41.57 15.66 -10.48
CA LEU A 28 40.51 16.63 -10.71
C LEU A 28 39.95 16.55 -12.13
N SER A 29 40.80 16.36 -13.14
CA SER A 29 40.38 16.19 -14.52
C SER A 29 39.65 14.86 -14.73
N LEU A 30 40.08 13.78 -14.06
CA LEU A 30 39.38 12.50 -14.05
C LEU A 30 37.99 12.61 -13.38
N VAL A 31 37.90 13.27 -12.23
CA VAL A 31 36.61 13.52 -11.55
C VAL A 31 35.67 14.32 -12.44
N ARG A 32 36.15 15.40 -13.07
CA ARG A 32 35.35 16.17 -14.03
C ARG A 32 34.86 15.32 -15.21
N ARG A 33 35.68 14.38 -15.70
CA ARG A 33 35.29 13.47 -16.78
C ARG A 33 34.23 12.47 -16.34
N ILE A 34 34.32 11.93 -15.13
CA ILE A 34 33.34 10.97 -14.58
C ILE A 34 32.00 11.65 -14.29
N LEU A 35 32.02 12.89 -13.81
CA LEU A 35 30.82 13.66 -13.50
C LEU A 35 30.14 14.27 -14.74
N ARG A 36 30.80 14.23 -15.91
CA ARG A 36 30.19 14.68 -17.17
C ARG A 36 29.19 13.64 -17.66
N LEU A 37 27.97 14.11 -17.85
CA LEU A 37 26.86 13.30 -18.30
C LEU A 37 27.02 12.96 -19.81
N PRO A 38 26.69 11.74 -20.28
CA PRO A 38 26.88 11.33 -21.68
C PRO A 38 26.02 12.14 -22.66
N PRO A 39 26.56 12.66 -23.77
CA PRO A 39 25.83 13.56 -24.67
C PRO A 39 24.52 12.94 -25.17
N LEU A 40 23.45 13.74 -25.18
CA LEU A 40 22.15 13.36 -25.71
C LEU A 40 22.14 13.43 -27.24
N THR A 41 21.50 12.46 -27.89
CA THR A 41 21.38 12.44 -29.35
C THR A 41 20.50 13.58 -29.83
N GLY A 42 21.05 14.50 -30.64
CA GLY A 42 20.31 15.60 -31.25
C GLY A 42 20.12 16.83 -30.37
N LEU A 43 20.74 16.89 -29.19
CA LEU A 43 20.72 18.06 -28.32
C LEU A 43 22.15 18.39 -27.85
N ASP A 44 22.72 19.44 -28.42
CA ASP A 44 24.04 19.94 -28.03
C ASP A 44 24.02 20.49 -26.60
N ASP A 45 25.06 20.17 -25.84
CA ASP A 45 25.29 20.62 -24.45
C ASP A 45 24.04 20.57 -23.54
N TRP A 46 23.23 19.52 -23.68
CA TRP A 46 22.02 19.31 -22.87
C TRP A 46 20.97 20.43 -22.99
N GLY A 47 21.04 21.25 -24.04
CA GLY A 47 20.16 22.40 -24.20
C GLY A 47 20.45 23.53 -23.21
N ILE A 48 21.64 23.53 -22.60
CA ILE A 48 22.12 24.64 -21.77
C ILE A 48 22.33 25.85 -22.70
N PRO A 49 21.76 27.02 -22.38
CA PRO A 49 21.97 28.23 -23.17
C PRO A 49 23.47 28.60 -23.23
N PRO A 50 23.94 29.21 -24.33
CA PRO A 50 25.32 29.68 -24.41
C PRO A 50 25.58 30.75 -23.35
N ASP A 51 26.84 30.87 -22.94
CA ASP A 51 27.25 31.84 -21.93
C ASP A 51 26.79 33.27 -22.29
N PRO A 52 26.26 34.02 -21.32
CA PRO A 52 25.82 35.38 -21.56
C PRO A 52 27.01 36.26 -21.99
N THR A 53 26.87 36.97 -23.12
CA THR A 53 27.93 37.82 -23.66
C THR A 53 27.95 39.24 -23.06
N GLY A 54 26.91 39.61 -22.30
CA GLY A 54 26.78 40.96 -21.73
C GLY A 54 27.67 41.18 -20.51
N PRO A 55 28.05 42.45 -20.21
CA PRO A 55 28.70 42.77 -18.96
C PRO A 55 27.75 42.53 -17.77
N CYS A 56 28.28 42.00 -16.67
CA CYS A 56 27.52 41.85 -15.43
C CYS A 56 27.20 43.22 -14.81
N ASP A 57 26.10 43.28 -14.05
CA ASP A 57 25.75 44.48 -13.29
C ASP A 57 26.80 44.77 -12.22
N ALA A 58 27.45 45.94 -12.32
CA ALA A 58 28.50 46.38 -11.41
C ALA A 58 28.06 46.41 -9.94
N VAL A 59 26.75 46.63 -9.67
CA VAL A 59 26.22 46.60 -8.30
C VAL A 59 26.26 45.18 -7.73
N ILE A 60 25.95 44.18 -8.55
CA ILE A 60 25.95 42.77 -8.16
C ILE A 60 27.39 42.28 -8.00
N GLU A 61 28.28 42.62 -8.94
CA GLU A 61 29.70 42.27 -8.85
C GLU A 61 30.35 42.81 -7.56
N THR A 62 30.08 44.06 -7.22
CA THR A 62 30.61 44.68 -5.99
C THR A 62 30.12 43.96 -4.74
N LYS A 63 28.83 43.58 -4.70
CA LYS A 63 28.26 42.80 -3.58
C LYS A 63 28.91 41.43 -3.47
N LEU A 64 29.07 40.71 -4.59
CA LEU A 64 29.74 39.41 -4.60
C LEU A 64 31.19 39.55 -4.12
N ALA A 65 31.94 40.52 -4.62
CA ALA A 65 33.32 40.77 -4.18
C ALA A 65 33.41 41.00 -2.66
N GLN A 66 32.45 41.72 -2.08
CA GLN A 66 32.36 41.90 -0.63
C GLN A 66 32.10 40.58 0.11
N PHE A 67 31.20 39.72 -0.39
CA PHE A 67 30.94 38.40 0.22
C PHE A 67 32.14 37.46 0.10
N HIS A 68 32.88 37.50 -1.01
CA HIS A 68 34.12 36.75 -1.18
C HIS A 68 35.19 37.20 -0.17
N ALA A 69 35.41 38.50 -0.04
CA ALA A 69 36.36 39.05 0.95
C ALA A 69 36.01 38.65 2.40
N LEU A 70 34.72 38.54 2.74
CA LEU A 70 34.27 38.06 4.05
C LEU A 70 34.54 36.57 4.29
N LYS A 71 34.48 35.75 3.23
CA LYS A 71 34.78 34.31 3.30
C LYS A 71 36.27 34.02 3.35
N ASP A 72 37.06 34.76 2.59
CA ASP A 72 38.51 34.53 2.44
C ASP A 72 39.32 35.10 3.62
N ASN A 73 38.68 35.81 4.54
CA ASN A 73 39.34 36.33 5.74
C ASN A 73 39.79 35.19 6.67
N SER A 74 41.09 34.90 6.65
CA SER A 74 41.74 33.83 7.41
C SER A 74 41.59 33.96 8.93
N SER A 75 41.42 35.18 9.48
CA SER A 75 41.33 35.38 10.93
C SER A 75 39.94 35.08 11.52
N ASN A 76 38.88 35.28 10.75
CA ASN A 76 37.50 35.02 11.18
C ASN A 76 36.62 34.84 9.93
N PRO A 77 36.56 33.63 9.36
CA PRO A 77 35.77 33.36 8.16
C PRO A 77 34.28 33.52 8.51
N LYS A 78 33.65 34.59 8.02
CA LYS A 78 32.26 34.89 8.35
C LYS A 78 31.34 34.14 7.40
N HIS A 79 30.78 33.03 7.86
CA HIS A 79 29.79 32.28 7.10
C HIS A 79 28.39 32.89 7.30
N PHE A 80 27.71 33.27 6.20
CA PHE A 80 26.42 33.95 6.28
C PHE A 80 25.34 33.08 6.93
N ASN A 81 25.36 31.75 6.69
CA ASN A 81 24.41 30.84 7.32
C ASN A 81 24.56 30.83 8.85
N ASP A 82 25.75 31.06 9.38
CA ASP A 82 25.96 31.08 10.83
C ASP A 82 25.32 32.32 11.45
N SER A 83 25.44 33.46 10.76
CA SER A 83 24.75 34.69 11.12
C SER A 83 23.23 34.54 11.02
N LEU A 84 22.73 33.87 9.98
CA LEU A 84 21.29 33.55 9.83
C LEU A 84 20.79 32.66 10.97
N MET A 85 21.49 31.57 11.29
CA MET A 85 21.10 30.61 12.33
C MET A 85 21.20 31.18 13.75
N SER A 86 22.07 32.18 13.95
CA SER A 86 22.15 32.92 15.21
C SER A 86 20.85 33.70 15.50
N ASN A 87 20.12 34.13 14.47
CA ASN A 87 18.88 34.88 14.61
C ASN A 87 17.75 33.99 15.17
N ARG A 88 17.15 34.39 16.29
CA ARG A 88 16.06 33.66 16.95
C ARG A 88 14.83 33.52 16.05
N SER A 89 14.56 34.48 15.18
CA SER A 89 13.41 34.45 14.27
C SER A 89 13.51 33.30 13.26
N PHE A 90 14.73 32.93 12.87
CA PHE A 90 14.99 31.82 11.94
C PHE A 90 14.67 30.44 12.51
N ARG A 91 14.48 30.34 13.83
CA ARG A 91 14.10 29.10 14.53
C ARG A 91 12.60 28.96 14.75
N ASN A 92 11.80 29.89 14.23
CA ASN A 92 10.34 29.83 14.33
C ASN A 92 9.80 28.84 13.27
N PRO A 93 9.09 27.77 13.65
CA PRO A 93 8.51 26.81 12.70
C PRO A 93 7.54 27.48 11.70
N HIS A 94 6.93 28.61 12.05
CA HIS A 94 6.05 29.37 11.16
C HIS A 94 6.79 30.30 10.19
N LEU A 95 8.11 30.52 10.34
CA LEU A 95 8.85 31.40 9.44
C LEU A 95 8.84 30.86 8.01
N TYR A 96 9.06 29.55 7.85
CA TYR A 96 9.12 28.92 6.54
C TYR A 96 7.84 29.15 5.72
N ALA A 97 6.67 28.92 6.33
CA ALA A 97 5.37 29.17 5.68
C ALA A 97 5.22 30.63 5.20
N LYS A 98 5.70 31.61 5.98
CA LYS A 98 5.69 33.02 5.58
C LYS A 98 6.67 33.34 4.46
N LEU A 99 7.84 32.68 4.44
CA LEU A 99 8.81 32.85 3.37
C LEU A 99 8.25 32.32 2.05
N VAL A 100 7.58 31.18 2.08
CA VAL A 100 6.91 30.58 0.92
C VAL A 100 5.80 31.48 0.41
N GLU A 101 4.94 32.00 1.31
CA GLU A 101 3.91 32.99 0.98
C GLU A 101 4.53 34.27 0.37
N PHE A 102 5.65 34.76 0.91
CA PHE A 102 6.31 35.97 0.43
C PHE A 102 6.94 35.82 -0.96
N VAL A 103 7.53 34.66 -1.26
CA VAL A 103 8.18 34.38 -2.56
C VAL A 103 7.16 33.89 -3.60
N ASP A 104 5.91 33.65 -3.21
CA ASP A 104 4.83 33.14 -4.07
C ASP A 104 5.22 31.82 -4.78
N VAL A 105 5.77 30.89 -3.99
CA VAL A 105 6.23 29.58 -4.49
C VAL A 105 5.25 28.49 -4.08
N ASP A 106 4.82 27.69 -5.06
CA ASP A 106 4.09 26.45 -4.79
C ASP A 106 5.08 25.32 -4.46
N GLU A 107 5.01 24.84 -3.21
CA GLU A 107 5.86 23.74 -2.72
C GLU A 107 5.58 22.39 -3.41
N ARG A 108 4.41 22.26 -4.05
CA ARG A 108 3.99 21.01 -4.69
C ARG A 108 4.34 20.95 -6.17
N ILE A 109 4.83 22.05 -6.74
CA ILE A 109 5.11 22.14 -8.17
C ILE A 109 6.23 21.18 -8.57
N THR A 110 6.17 20.68 -9.81
CA THR A 110 7.20 19.79 -10.35
C THR A 110 7.74 20.34 -11.66
N ASN A 111 8.92 19.87 -12.06
CA ASN A 111 9.50 20.19 -13.37
C ASN A 111 8.84 19.40 -14.52
N PHE A 112 7.79 18.60 -14.25
CA PHE A 112 7.09 17.83 -15.26
C PHE A 112 5.90 18.62 -15.83
N PRO A 113 5.57 18.40 -17.12
CA PRO A 113 4.33 18.91 -17.69
C PRO A 113 3.13 18.30 -16.95
N LYS A 114 2.06 19.09 -16.75
CA LYS A 114 0.87 18.67 -15.99
C LYS A 114 0.15 17.49 -16.61
N GLU A 115 0.30 17.31 -17.93
CA GLU A 115 -0.21 16.17 -18.67
C GLU A 115 0.46 14.85 -18.23
N VAL A 116 1.69 14.91 -17.70
CA VAL A 116 2.43 13.75 -17.20
C VAL A 116 2.24 13.61 -15.69
N TRP A 117 2.28 14.72 -14.96
CA TRP A 117 2.10 14.72 -13.51
C TRP A 117 1.50 16.03 -13.03
N ASP A 118 0.27 15.98 -12.50
CA ASP A 118 -0.36 17.09 -11.81
C ASP A 118 -0.45 16.79 -10.30
N PRO A 119 0.30 17.53 -9.45
CA PRO A 119 0.22 17.43 -8.00
C PRO A 119 -1.17 17.69 -7.40
N ASN A 120 -2.07 18.30 -8.16
CA ASN A 120 -3.42 18.68 -7.72
C ASN A 120 -4.50 17.73 -8.26
N ASP A 121 -4.15 16.74 -9.07
CA ASP A 121 -5.06 15.72 -9.59
C ASP A 121 -5.27 14.60 -8.55
N LEU A 122 -5.79 14.98 -7.38
CA LEU A 122 -6.14 14.05 -6.31
C LEU A 122 -7.66 13.97 -6.20
N ASP A 123 -8.21 12.78 -6.50
CA ASP A 123 -9.63 12.51 -6.33
C ASP A 123 -10.07 12.66 -4.88
N GLU A 124 -11.25 13.24 -4.66
CA GLU A 124 -11.79 13.43 -3.31
C GLU A 124 -11.94 12.12 -2.53
N GLU A 125 -12.20 11.02 -3.24
CA GLU A 125 -12.36 9.70 -2.64
C GLU A 125 -11.07 9.14 -2.03
N TRP A 126 -9.91 9.65 -2.45
CA TRP A 126 -8.61 9.17 -1.99
C TRP A 126 -8.14 9.83 -0.70
N PHE A 127 -8.85 10.85 -0.21
CA PHE A 127 -8.56 11.44 1.08
C PHE A 127 -8.83 10.46 2.22
N ALA A 128 -7.97 10.46 3.23
CA ALA A 128 -8.05 9.56 4.39
C ALA A 128 -9.43 9.61 5.07
N ASP A 129 -10.05 10.80 5.13
CA ASP A 129 -11.39 10.99 5.71
C ASP A 129 -12.47 10.23 4.92
N ARG A 130 -12.41 10.24 3.58
CA ARG A 130 -13.36 9.51 2.72
C ARG A 130 -13.12 8.00 2.76
N ILE A 131 -11.86 7.57 2.71
CA ILE A 131 -11.48 6.16 2.84
C ILE A 131 -11.97 5.61 4.19
N GLY A 132 -11.77 6.36 5.28
CA GLY A 132 -12.22 5.99 6.62
C GLY A 132 -13.74 5.89 6.72
N ALA A 133 -14.47 6.86 6.16
CA ALA A 133 -15.92 6.85 6.14
C ALA A 133 -16.48 5.65 5.36
N PHE A 134 -15.94 5.37 4.17
CA PHE A 134 -16.36 4.23 3.35
C PHE A 134 -16.11 2.89 4.05
N ALA A 135 -14.95 2.72 4.69
CA ALA A 135 -14.64 1.52 5.46
C ALA A 135 -15.61 1.34 6.64
N PHE A 136 -15.93 2.43 7.35
CA PHE A 136 -16.88 2.41 8.46
C PHE A 136 -18.29 1.99 7.99
N GLU A 137 -18.80 2.60 6.90
CA GLU A 137 -20.10 2.24 6.33
C GLU A 137 -20.16 0.77 5.90
N CYS A 138 -19.11 0.27 5.24
CA CYS A 138 -19.02 -1.14 4.83
C CYS A 138 -19.08 -2.09 6.03
N ILE A 139 -18.36 -1.76 7.12
CA ILE A 139 -18.37 -2.56 8.35
C ILE A 139 -19.77 -2.58 8.97
N VAL A 140 -20.43 -1.41 9.05
CA VAL A 140 -21.79 -1.31 9.59
C VAL A 140 -22.79 -2.10 8.74
N GLN A 141 -22.71 -2.01 7.41
CA GLN A 141 -23.58 -2.78 6.52
C GLN A 141 -23.35 -4.30 6.65
N ALA A 142 -22.09 -4.74 6.70
CA ALA A 142 -21.76 -6.16 6.84
C ALA A 142 -22.25 -6.73 8.19
N THR A 143 -22.10 -5.97 9.27
CA THR A 143 -22.59 -6.37 10.60
C THR A 143 -24.13 -6.39 10.66
N LEU A 144 -24.81 -5.40 10.08
CA LEU A 144 -26.28 -5.41 9.98
C LEU A 144 -26.79 -6.58 9.14
N PHE A 145 -26.15 -6.88 8.00
CA PHE A 145 -26.55 -7.98 7.14
C PHE A 145 -26.37 -9.34 7.83
N THR A 146 -25.26 -9.56 8.52
CA THR A 146 -24.99 -10.81 9.26
C THR A 146 -25.96 -10.98 10.44
N MET A 147 -26.24 -9.92 11.19
CA MET A 147 -27.25 -9.92 12.26
C MET A 147 -28.64 -10.26 11.72
N LEU A 148 -29.04 -9.63 10.62
CA LEU A 148 -30.35 -9.87 9.98
C LEU A 148 -30.45 -11.29 9.43
N HIS A 149 -29.38 -11.83 8.84
CA HIS A 149 -29.34 -13.20 8.35
C HIS A 149 -29.48 -14.21 9.51
N SER A 150 -28.75 -14.00 10.61
CA SER A 150 -28.84 -14.83 11.82
C SER A 150 -30.25 -14.83 12.40
N LEU A 151 -30.90 -13.66 12.51
CA LEU A 151 -32.27 -13.55 12.99
C LEU A 151 -33.26 -14.32 12.11
N ARG A 152 -33.14 -14.20 10.78
CA ARG A 152 -33.98 -14.94 9.82
C ARG A 152 -33.81 -16.46 9.98
N ALA A 153 -32.58 -16.93 10.17
CA ALA A 153 -32.29 -18.35 10.38
C ALA A 153 -32.93 -18.87 11.69
N LEU A 154 -32.86 -18.09 12.78
CA LEU A 154 -33.46 -18.45 14.06
C LEU A 154 -34.99 -18.53 13.97
N VAL A 155 -35.63 -17.53 13.36
CA VAL A 155 -37.10 -17.54 13.16
C VAL A 155 -37.52 -18.76 12.33
N SER A 156 -36.81 -19.06 11.25
CA SER A 156 -37.07 -20.25 10.42
C SER A 156 -36.96 -21.55 11.23
N ALA A 157 -35.91 -21.69 12.04
CA ALA A 157 -35.72 -22.87 12.89
C ALA A 157 -36.87 -23.02 13.91
N VAL A 158 -37.29 -21.93 14.55
CA VAL A 158 -38.43 -21.93 15.49
C VAL A 158 -39.72 -22.37 14.78
N VAL A 159 -40.02 -21.84 13.60
CA VAL A 159 -41.20 -22.23 12.82
C VAL A 159 -41.14 -23.71 12.44
N GLN A 160 -39.98 -24.23 12.06
CA GLN A 160 -39.80 -25.65 11.77
C GLN A 160 -40.01 -26.53 13.01
N ILE A 161 -39.52 -26.10 14.19
CA ILE A 161 -39.73 -26.80 15.46
C ILE A 161 -41.22 -26.82 15.82
N ILE A 162 -41.91 -25.67 15.76
CA ILE A 162 -43.35 -25.57 16.02
C ILE A 162 -44.14 -26.45 15.06
N SER A 163 -43.80 -26.41 13.77
CA SER A 163 -44.47 -27.23 12.75
C SER A 163 -44.26 -28.73 13.00
N ARG A 164 -43.03 -29.15 13.30
CA ARG A 164 -42.72 -30.57 13.60
C ARG A 164 -43.43 -31.06 14.86
N THR A 165 -43.43 -30.25 15.92
CA THR A 165 -44.11 -30.60 17.19
C THR A 165 -45.63 -30.65 17.02
N PHE A 166 -46.22 -29.72 16.25
CA PHE A 166 -47.64 -29.74 15.90
C PHE A 166 -48.01 -31.01 15.10
N ILE A 167 -47.23 -31.33 14.07
CA ILE A 167 -47.42 -32.55 13.26
C ILE A 167 -47.34 -33.81 14.14
N LEU A 168 -46.30 -33.93 14.98
CA LEU A 168 -46.16 -35.08 15.89
C LEU A 168 -47.34 -35.19 16.87
N ARG A 169 -47.85 -34.06 17.37
CA ARG A 169 -49.02 -34.03 18.26
C ARG A 169 -50.29 -34.50 17.57
N ILE A 170 -50.48 -34.17 16.29
CA ILE A 170 -51.59 -34.72 15.47
C ILE A 170 -51.46 -36.24 15.30
N TYR A 171 -50.26 -36.74 15.01
CA TYR A 171 -50.04 -38.17 14.81
C TYR A 171 -50.18 -38.99 16.12
N PHE A 172 -49.75 -38.46 17.27
CA PHE A 172 -49.87 -39.13 18.57
C PHE A 172 -51.26 -38.95 19.23
N TRP A 173 -51.97 -37.84 18.98
CA TRP A 173 -53.38 -37.63 19.37
C TRP A 173 -54.34 -38.11 18.28
N CYS A 174 -54.00 -39.21 17.61
CA CYS A 174 -54.99 -40.02 16.93
C CYS A 174 -55.12 -41.33 17.72
N PRO A 175 -55.95 -41.36 18.78
CA PRO A 175 -56.12 -42.57 19.56
C PRO A 175 -56.72 -43.63 18.66
N LYS A 176 -56.03 -44.77 18.63
CA LYS A 176 -56.36 -45.98 17.91
C LYS A 176 -57.85 -46.33 18.03
N ARG A 177 -58.69 -45.79 17.13
CA ARG A 177 -60.10 -46.17 16.98
C ARG A 177 -60.11 -47.54 16.29
N ARG A 178 -59.90 -48.56 17.12
CA ARG A 178 -59.85 -49.98 16.76
C ARG A 178 -61.26 -50.46 16.46
N SER A 179 -61.77 -50.17 15.27
CA SER A 179 -62.98 -50.80 14.74
C SER A 179 -62.75 -52.31 14.60
N ARG A 180 -63.47 -53.10 15.40
CA ARG A 180 -63.65 -54.54 15.20
C ARG A 180 -64.38 -54.78 13.86
N LYS A 181 -64.11 -55.95 13.26
CA LYS A 181 -64.71 -56.60 12.07
C LYS A 181 -64.00 -56.35 10.73
N LEU A 182 -63.10 -57.26 10.36
CA LEU A 182 -63.35 -58.27 9.33
C LEU A 182 -62.11 -59.18 9.17
N VAL A 183 -62.01 -60.16 10.07
CA VAL A 183 -61.28 -61.40 9.78
C VAL A 183 -62.14 -62.20 8.81
N ARG A 184 -61.87 -62.07 7.51
CA ARG A 184 -62.06 -63.13 6.50
C ARG A 184 -61.66 -62.59 5.12
N SER A 185 -60.91 -63.40 4.39
CA SER A 185 -60.60 -63.31 2.95
C SER A 185 -59.33 -62.57 2.50
N ASN A 186 -58.21 -62.70 3.22
CA ASN A 186 -56.89 -62.28 2.70
C ASN A 186 -56.11 -63.39 1.96
N SER A 187 -56.76 -64.49 1.58
CA SER A 187 -56.15 -65.61 0.83
C SER A 187 -56.31 -65.50 -0.70
N ARG A 188 -56.95 -64.45 -1.24
CA ARG A 188 -57.13 -64.29 -2.72
C ARG A 188 -56.48 -63.04 -3.35
N ARG A 189 -55.89 -62.13 -2.56
CA ARG A 189 -55.22 -60.91 -3.10
C ARG A 189 -53.68 -60.95 -3.13
N LEU A 190 -53.06 -62.09 -2.79
CA LEU A 190 -51.63 -62.33 -2.99
C LEU A 190 -51.30 -62.98 -4.35
N SER A 191 -52.30 -63.47 -5.08
CA SER A 191 -52.14 -64.03 -6.44
C SER A 191 -52.07 -62.94 -7.52
N ARG A 192 -52.79 -61.82 -7.39
CA ARG A 192 -52.82 -60.77 -8.43
C ARG A 192 -51.65 -59.77 -8.41
N ARG A 193 -50.85 -59.71 -7.33
CA ARG A 193 -49.68 -58.81 -7.25
C ARG A 193 -48.37 -59.41 -7.75
N ARG A 194 -48.30 -60.73 -7.99
CA ARG A 194 -47.12 -61.36 -8.62
C ARG A 194 -47.15 -61.29 -10.16
N SER A 195 -48.32 -61.17 -10.79
CA SER A 195 -48.41 -61.02 -12.25
C SER A 195 -48.18 -59.58 -12.75
N ALA A 196 -48.45 -58.55 -11.96
CA ALA A 196 -48.21 -57.16 -12.36
C ALA A 196 -46.73 -56.72 -12.28
N ARG A 197 -45.89 -57.43 -11.50
CA ARG A 197 -44.45 -57.14 -11.42
C ARG A 197 -43.61 -57.77 -12.55
N ARG A 198 -44.14 -58.74 -13.31
CA ARG A 198 -43.42 -59.33 -14.46
C ARG A 198 -43.65 -58.57 -15.78
N LEU A 199 -44.72 -57.80 -15.90
CA LEU A 199 -44.98 -57.02 -17.14
C LEU A 199 -44.26 -55.67 -17.14
N ILE A 200 -44.05 -55.03 -15.98
CA ILE A 200 -43.38 -53.72 -15.90
C ILE A 200 -41.85 -53.85 -16.04
N SER A 201 -41.24 -54.99 -15.67
CA SER A 201 -39.80 -55.19 -15.89
C SER A 201 -39.44 -55.56 -17.34
N SER A 202 -40.42 -55.93 -18.18
CA SER A 202 -40.20 -56.25 -19.60
C SER A 202 -40.25 -55.02 -20.51
N VAL A 203 -40.87 -53.92 -20.06
CA VAL A 203 -40.99 -52.67 -20.83
C VAL A 203 -39.75 -51.76 -20.66
N GLN A 204 -39.00 -51.92 -19.56
CA GLN A 204 -37.80 -51.10 -19.27
C GLN A 204 -36.49 -51.61 -19.89
N VAL A 205 -36.49 -52.77 -20.58
CA VAL A 205 -35.30 -53.31 -21.29
C VAL A 205 -35.35 -53.02 -22.80
N ARG A 206 -36.44 -52.46 -23.33
CA ARG A 206 -36.60 -52.17 -24.78
C ARG A 206 -36.50 -50.69 -25.17
N LEU A 207 -36.04 -49.84 -24.23
CA LEU A 207 -35.82 -48.40 -24.41
C LEU A 207 -34.44 -47.95 -23.90
N ARG A 208 -33.44 -48.83 -24.03
CA ARG A 208 -32.01 -48.51 -24.00
C ARG A 208 -31.33 -49.19 -25.17
#